data_AF-A0A523A608-F1
#
_entry.id   AF-A0A523A608-F1
#
_cell.length_a   1.000
_cell.length_b   1.000
_cell.length_c   1.000
_cell.angle_alpha   90.00
_cell.angle_beta   90.00
_cell.angle_gamma   90.00
#
_symmetry.space_group_name_H-M   'P 1'
#
loop_
_entity.id
_entity.type
_entity.pdbx_description
1 polymer ?
#
loop_
_entity_poly.entity_id
_entity_poly.type
_entity_poly.pdbx_seq_one_letter_code
_entity_poly.pdbx_strand_id
1 'polypeptide(L)'
;MQSFIIEKSEEEFYTPHSGLVLVGLAINKYTSMATKLSRLEPNKKGISNADVIRNYLGLMSLGKSDYEAIADKKGDSLFQSSLGIKSIPSPETLRQRLDNRAVAFEPIISSCAIEFIKKSKATISPVKSTGHVPLDIDVFPMDNSNTAKEGVSRTYHNYDGYTPIAAYLGMEGWCWALS
;
A
#
# COMPACT_ATOMS: atom_id res chain seq x y z
N MET A 1 -12.42 14.11 2.99
CA MET A 1 -11.26 14.12 2.07
C MET A 1 -11.30 15.44 1.35
N GLN A 2 -10.18 16.14 1.25
CA GLN A 2 -10.13 17.35 0.43
C GLN A 2 -10.26 16.97 -1.04
N SER A 3 -10.86 17.84 -1.85
CA SER A 3 -10.89 17.69 -3.29
C SER A 3 -9.57 18.19 -3.85
N PHE A 4 -8.91 17.36 -4.65
CA PHE A 4 -7.68 17.72 -5.36
C PHE A 4 -7.99 17.83 -6.85
N ILE A 5 -7.41 18.84 -7.51
CA ILE A 5 -7.44 18.99 -8.96
C ILE A 5 -6.06 18.58 -9.46
N ILE A 6 -6.01 17.65 -10.41
CA ILE A 6 -4.77 17.19 -11.05
C ILE A 6 -4.68 17.88 -12.41
N GLU A 7 -3.66 18.71 -12.58
CA GLU A 7 -3.40 19.45 -13.80
C GLU A 7 -2.03 19.08 -14.33
N LYS A 8 -1.90 19.01 -15.66
CA LYS A 8 -0.63 18.82 -16.34
C LYS A 8 -0.09 20.20 -16.70
N SER A 9 1.05 20.59 -16.14
CA SER A 9 1.76 21.80 -16.53
C SER A 9 2.63 21.53 -17.77
N GLU A 10 2.69 22.49 -18.69
CA GLU A 10 3.56 22.43 -19.87
C GLU A 10 4.95 23.05 -19.61
N GLU A 11 5.09 23.88 -18.56
CA GLU A 11 6.29 24.68 -18.31
C GLU A 11 7.02 24.30 -17.00
N GLU A 12 6.33 23.74 -16.01
CA GLU A 12 6.90 23.51 -14.68
C GLU A 12 6.58 22.11 -14.12
N PHE A 13 7.60 21.44 -13.59
CA PHE A 13 7.48 20.12 -12.98
C PHE A 13 7.30 20.24 -11.46
N TYR A 14 6.06 20.41 -10.99
CA TYR A 14 5.81 20.51 -9.54
C TYR A 14 5.50 19.15 -8.89
N THR A 15 6.45 18.73 -8.06
CA THR A 15 6.45 17.74 -6.97
C THR A 15 6.27 16.22 -7.26
N PRO A 16 7.20 15.38 -6.75
CA PRO A 16 7.15 13.91 -6.82
C PRO A 16 6.12 13.25 -5.86
N HIS A 17 5.26 14.03 -5.20
CA HIS A 17 4.35 13.54 -4.15
C HIS A 17 2.86 13.60 -4.52
N SER A 18 2.51 14.13 -5.69
CA SER A 18 1.12 14.15 -6.20
C SER A 18 0.51 12.76 -6.34
N GLY A 19 1.34 11.74 -6.59
CA GLY A 19 0.91 10.32 -6.61
C GLY A 19 0.30 9.85 -5.28
N LEU A 20 0.68 10.45 -4.14
CA LEU A 20 0.12 10.10 -2.84
C LEU A 20 -1.39 10.39 -2.76
N VAL A 21 -1.86 11.43 -3.45
CA VAL A 21 -3.28 11.76 -3.55
C VAL A 21 -4.03 10.64 -4.27
N LEU A 22 -3.45 10.08 -5.34
CA LEU A 22 -4.04 8.94 -6.08
C LEU A 22 -4.09 7.68 -5.21
N VAL A 23 -3.07 7.43 -4.40
CA VAL A 23 -3.06 6.33 -3.42
C VAL A 23 -4.17 6.52 -2.38
N GLY A 24 -4.31 7.73 -1.85
CA GLY A 24 -5.41 8.07 -0.95
C GLY A 24 -6.78 7.91 -1.58
N LEU A 25 -6.94 8.31 -2.84
CA LEU A 25 -8.17 8.09 -3.62
C LEU A 25 -8.45 6.59 -3.79
N ALA A 26 -7.43 5.80 -4.16
CA ALA A 26 -7.52 4.35 -4.32
C ALA A 26 -8.06 3.68 -3.04
N ILE A 27 -7.43 3.97 -1.91
CA ILE A 27 -7.77 3.40 -0.61
C ILE A 27 -9.16 3.88 -0.16
N ASN A 28 -9.43 5.19 -0.20
CA ASN A 28 -10.60 5.76 0.46
C ASN A 28 -11.88 5.67 -0.37
N LYS A 29 -11.78 5.66 -1.70
CA LYS A 29 -12.95 5.62 -2.60
C LYS A 29 -13.29 4.22 -3.07
N TYR A 30 -12.27 3.40 -3.36
CA TYR A 30 -12.46 2.11 -4.02
C TYR A 30 -12.25 0.91 -3.10
N THR A 31 -12.06 1.12 -1.79
CA THR A 31 -12.01 0.03 -0.82
C THR A 31 -12.94 0.27 0.37
N SER A 32 -13.34 -0.81 1.04
CA SER A 32 -14.09 -0.77 2.30
C SER A 32 -13.17 -1.01 3.51
N MET A 33 -11.87 -0.78 3.35
CA MET A 33 -10.83 -1.08 4.33
C MET A 33 -11.14 -0.53 5.73
N ALA A 34 -11.49 0.75 5.84
CA ALA A 34 -11.77 1.36 7.13
C ALA A 34 -12.96 0.71 7.86
N THR A 35 -14.01 0.35 7.11
CA THR A 35 -15.21 -0.33 7.64
C THR A 35 -14.91 -1.78 8.02
N LYS A 36 -14.12 -2.51 7.21
CA LYS A 36 -13.72 -3.89 7.53
C LYS A 36 -12.83 -3.95 8.77
N LEU A 37 -11.85 -3.04 8.87
CA LEU A 37 -10.93 -2.95 10.02
C LEU A 37 -11.65 -2.56 11.31
N SER A 38 -12.66 -1.68 11.25
CA SER A 38 -13.44 -1.30 12.44
C SER A 38 -14.40 -2.40 12.90
N ARG A 39 -14.87 -3.26 11.98
CA ARG A 39 -15.67 -4.45 12.31
C ARG A 39 -14.85 -5.55 12.95
N LEU A 40 -13.60 -5.74 12.50
CA LEU A 40 -12.69 -6.73 13.08
C LEU A 40 -12.37 -6.40 14.55
N GLU A 41 -11.97 -5.16 14.82
CA GLU A 41 -11.73 -4.68 16.18
C GLU A 41 -12.19 -3.21 16.25
N PRO A 42 -13.19 -2.87 17.09
CA PRO A 42 -13.60 -1.49 17.28
C PRO A 42 -12.41 -0.61 17.69
N ASN A 43 -12.37 0.61 17.17
CA ASN A 43 -11.31 1.54 17.51
C ASN A 43 -11.34 1.84 19.01
N LYS A 44 -10.25 1.50 19.72
CA LYS A 44 -10.01 1.97 21.09
C LYS A 44 -9.66 3.46 21.05
N LYS A 45 -9.71 4.15 22.20
CA LYS A 45 -9.26 5.56 22.31
C LYS A 45 -7.86 5.69 21.68
N GLY A 46 -7.68 6.63 20.76
CA GLY A 46 -6.42 6.87 20.06
C GLY A 46 -6.53 6.67 18.54
N ILE A 47 -5.44 6.19 17.94
CA ILE A 47 -5.30 6.07 16.48
C ILE A 47 -6.05 4.85 15.96
N SER A 48 -6.93 5.07 15.00
CA SER A 48 -7.75 4.01 14.40
C SER A 48 -6.92 2.97 13.66
N ASN A 49 -7.40 1.72 13.57
CA ASN A 49 -6.77 0.67 12.74
C ASN A 49 -6.60 1.14 11.28
N ALA A 50 -7.61 1.84 10.76
CA ALA A 50 -7.58 2.38 9.40
C ALA A 50 -6.46 3.42 9.21
N ASP A 51 -6.27 4.31 10.18
CA ASP A 51 -5.21 5.33 10.11
C ASP A 51 -3.82 4.69 10.27
N VAL A 52 -3.66 3.66 11.10
CA VAL A 52 -2.39 2.89 11.16
C VAL A 52 -2.02 2.36 9.77
N ILE A 53 -2.96 1.69 9.09
CA ILE A 53 -2.72 1.13 7.76
C ILE A 53 -2.49 2.24 6.71
N ARG A 54 -3.30 3.30 6.72
CA ARG A 54 -3.12 4.42 5.78
C ARG A 54 -1.76 5.09 5.92
N ASN A 55 -1.29 5.31 7.15
CA ASN A 55 0.04 5.88 7.39
C ASN A 55 1.12 4.99 6.77
N TYR A 56 1.07 3.68 6.99
CA TYR A 56 2.07 2.77 6.44
C TYR A 56 2.00 2.63 4.91
N LEU A 57 0.79 2.52 4.33
CA LEU A 57 0.60 2.53 2.87
C LEU A 57 1.13 3.83 2.25
N GLY A 58 0.92 4.95 2.93
CA GLY A 58 1.49 6.25 2.55
C GLY A 58 3.01 6.21 2.47
N LEU A 59 3.68 5.71 3.51
CA LEU A 59 5.14 5.56 3.51
C LEU A 59 5.62 4.63 2.39
N MET A 60 4.99 3.46 2.23
CA MET A 60 5.36 2.51 1.18
C MET A 60 5.21 3.12 -0.22
N SER A 61 4.16 3.89 -0.49
CA SER A 61 3.99 4.59 -1.77
C SER A 61 5.05 5.68 -2.02
N LEU A 62 5.76 6.13 -0.98
CA LEU A 62 6.89 7.05 -1.07
C LEU A 62 8.24 6.32 -1.08
N GLY A 63 8.25 4.98 -1.19
CA GLY A 63 9.46 4.15 -1.14
C GLY A 63 10.10 4.04 0.25
N LYS A 64 9.38 4.42 1.31
CA LYS A 64 9.84 4.35 2.70
C LYS A 64 9.24 3.10 3.37
N SER A 65 10.06 2.08 3.58
CA SER A 65 9.62 0.84 4.25
C SER A 65 9.93 0.80 5.76
N ASP A 66 10.78 1.71 6.23
CA ASP A 66 11.14 1.87 7.64
C ASP A 66 10.04 2.59 8.42
N TYR A 67 9.72 2.10 9.62
CA TYR A 67 8.77 2.73 10.52
C TYR A 67 9.24 4.09 11.02
N GLU A 68 10.55 4.32 11.15
CA GLU A 68 11.12 5.61 11.59
C GLU A 68 10.75 6.76 10.64
N ALA A 69 10.55 6.46 9.36
CA ALA A 69 10.17 7.46 8.36
C ALA A 69 8.81 8.13 8.65
N ILE A 70 7.99 7.59 9.55
CA ILE A 70 6.73 8.22 9.94
C ILE A 70 6.95 9.49 10.77
N ALA A 71 8.08 9.61 11.47
CA ALA A 71 8.41 10.76 12.29
C ALA A 71 8.43 12.04 11.45
N ASP A 72 8.99 11.96 10.23
CA ASP A 72 9.07 13.05 9.26
C ASP A 72 7.71 13.52 8.74
N LYS A 73 6.64 12.73 8.97
CA LYS A 73 5.29 13.06 8.52
C LYS A 73 4.49 13.83 9.54
N LYS A 74 4.97 13.94 10.79
CA LYS A 74 4.25 14.66 11.85
C LYS A 74 4.07 16.13 11.47
N GLY A 75 2.81 16.57 11.32
CA GLY A 75 2.47 17.93 10.91
C GLY A 75 2.44 18.15 9.38
N ASP A 76 2.71 17.11 8.58
CA ASP A 76 2.59 17.15 7.12
C ASP A 76 1.10 17.12 6.72
N SER A 77 0.54 18.31 6.50
CA SER A 77 -0.87 18.48 6.16
C SER A 77 -1.23 17.85 4.80
N LEU A 78 -0.29 17.83 3.85
CA LEU A 78 -0.50 17.23 2.54
C LEU A 78 -0.57 15.70 2.66
N PHE A 79 0.34 15.09 3.41
CA PHE A 79 0.34 13.65 3.68
C PHE A 79 -0.97 13.21 4.34
N GLN A 80 -1.40 13.91 5.39
CA GLN A 80 -2.65 13.62 6.09
C GLN A 80 -3.87 13.79 5.19
N SER A 81 -3.92 14.89 4.43
CA SER A 81 -5.07 15.22 3.58
C SER A 81 -5.18 14.28 2.38
N SER A 82 -4.05 13.91 1.79
CA SER A 82 -3.98 12.95 0.68
C SER A 82 -4.58 11.61 1.09
N LEU A 83 -4.16 11.08 2.24
CA LEU A 83 -4.57 9.75 2.71
C LEU A 83 -5.86 9.75 3.53
N GLY A 84 -6.38 10.93 3.92
CA GLY A 84 -7.56 11.06 4.79
C GLY A 84 -7.30 10.61 6.23
N ILE A 85 -6.09 10.84 6.74
CA ILE A 85 -5.63 10.44 8.07
C ILE A 85 -5.90 11.54 9.08
N LYS A 86 -6.44 11.18 10.25
CA LYS A 86 -6.67 12.14 11.35
C LYS A 86 -5.47 12.29 12.27
N SER A 87 -4.68 11.23 12.44
CA SER A 87 -3.56 11.22 13.36
C SER A 87 -2.40 10.39 12.84
N ILE A 88 -1.19 10.91 13.05
CA ILE A 88 0.07 10.26 12.68
C ILE A 88 0.64 9.58 13.92
N PRO A 89 0.87 8.25 13.90
CA PRO A 89 1.46 7.53 15.02
C PRO A 89 2.94 7.85 15.19
N SER A 90 3.49 7.57 16.39
CA SER A 90 4.93 7.48 16.55
C SER A 90 5.47 6.23 15.84
N PRO A 91 6.78 6.17 15.50
CA PRO A 91 7.40 4.96 14.95
C PRO A 91 7.11 3.71 15.78
N GLU A 92 7.21 3.80 17.10
CA GLU A 92 6.96 2.70 18.03
C GLU A 92 5.50 2.26 18.00
N THR A 93 4.57 3.22 17.96
CA THR A 93 3.14 2.92 17.88
C THR A 93 2.81 2.22 16.56
N LEU A 94 3.38 2.70 15.45
CA LEU A 94 3.18 2.11 14.13
C LEU A 94 3.68 0.67 14.09
N ARG A 95 4.94 0.45 14.53
CA ARG A 95 5.58 -0.86 14.59
C ARG A 95 4.80 -1.82 15.48
N GLN A 96 4.58 -1.47 16.75
CA GLN A 96 3.87 -2.34 17.70
C GLN A 96 2.46 -2.72 17.21
N ARG A 97 1.76 -1.80 16.53
CA ARG A 97 0.42 -2.09 16.01
C ARG A 97 0.46 -3.06 14.84
N LEU A 98 1.45 -2.96 13.98
CA LEU A 98 1.65 -3.90 12.88
C LEU A 98 2.15 -5.25 13.40
N ASP A 99 3.14 -5.29 14.28
CA ASP A 99 3.65 -6.53 14.90
C ASP A 99 2.51 -7.35 15.54
N ASN A 100 1.62 -6.68 16.28
CA ASN A 100 0.56 -7.35 17.03
C ASN A 100 -0.68 -7.74 16.21
N ARG A 101 -0.86 -7.15 15.02
CA ARG A 101 -2.14 -7.26 14.27
C ARG A 101 -1.99 -7.56 12.79
N ALA A 102 -0.78 -7.56 12.21
CA ALA A 102 -0.56 -7.77 10.79
C ALA A 102 -1.24 -9.05 10.29
N VAL A 103 -1.10 -10.17 11.01
CA VAL A 103 -1.74 -11.46 10.66
C VAL A 103 -3.27 -11.35 10.59
N ALA A 104 -3.89 -10.57 11.47
CA ALA A 104 -5.35 -10.38 11.46
C ALA A 104 -5.80 -9.35 10.41
N PHE A 105 -4.93 -8.41 10.04
CA PHE A 105 -5.22 -7.38 9.03
C PHE A 105 -4.99 -7.87 7.61
N GLU A 106 -4.03 -8.78 7.38
CA GLU A 106 -3.64 -9.26 6.06
C GLU A 106 -4.85 -9.70 5.21
N PRO A 107 -5.79 -10.56 5.69
CA PRO A 107 -6.90 -11.00 4.85
C PRO A 107 -7.83 -9.84 4.45
N ILE A 108 -7.96 -8.83 5.32
CA ILE A 108 -8.74 -7.63 5.03
C ILE A 108 -8.06 -6.81 3.94
N ILE A 109 -6.74 -6.57 4.06
CA ILE A 109 -5.98 -5.77 3.10
C ILE A 109 -5.93 -6.46 1.73
N SER A 110 -5.69 -7.77 1.70
CA SER A 110 -5.72 -8.59 0.48
C SER A 110 -7.09 -8.54 -0.20
N SER A 111 -8.19 -8.61 0.57
CA SER A 111 -9.54 -8.43 0.02
C SER A 111 -9.78 -7.02 -0.56
N CYS A 112 -9.10 -5.99 -0.03
CA CYS A 112 -9.23 -4.61 -0.48
C CYS A 112 -8.52 -4.37 -1.82
N ALA A 113 -7.43 -5.08 -2.12
CA ALA A 113 -6.80 -5.03 -3.44
C ALA A 113 -7.76 -5.51 -4.55
N ILE A 114 -8.46 -6.62 -4.31
CA ILE A 114 -9.49 -7.14 -5.22
C ILE A 114 -10.66 -6.16 -5.32
N GLU A 115 -11.09 -5.58 -4.19
CA GLU A 115 -12.16 -4.57 -4.18
C GLU A 115 -11.80 -3.34 -5.01
N PHE A 116 -10.55 -2.87 -4.90
CA PHE A 116 -10.02 -1.75 -5.67
C PHE A 116 -10.13 -2.03 -7.17
N ILE A 117 -9.61 -3.16 -7.66
CA ILE A 117 -9.65 -3.54 -9.08
C ILE A 117 -11.11 -3.57 -9.58
N LYS A 118 -12.02 -4.18 -8.82
CA LYS A 118 -13.44 -4.28 -9.19
C LYS A 118 -14.14 -2.91 -9.22
N LYS A 119 -13.95 -2.09 -8.18
CA LYS A 119 -14.66 -0.81 -8.04
C LYS A 119 -14.09 0.30 -8.91
N SER A 120 -12.79 0.28 -9.18
CA SER A 120 -12.16 1.20 -10.14
C SER A 120 -12.55 0.89 -11.58
N LYS A 121 -13.16 -0.28 -11.83
CA LYS A 121 -13.41 -0.83 -13.17
C LYS A 121 -12.11 -0.90 -13.97
N ALA A 122 -11.04 -1.35 -13.30
CA ALA A 122 -9.75 -1.54 -13.91
C ALA A 122 -9.88 -2.38 -15.19
N THR A 123 -9.22 -1.94 -16.26
CA THR A 123 -9.15 -2.71 -17.50
C THR A 123 -8.36 -3.98 -17.24
N ILE A 124 -8.91 -5.12 -17.65
CA ILE A 124 -8.25 -6.42 -17.62
C ILE A 124 -8.22 -6.91 -19.06
N SER A 125 -7.15 -6.59 -19.77
CA SER A 125 -7.03 -6.90 -21.19
C SER A 125 -6.57 -8.33 -21.40
N PRO A 126 -7.13 -9.06 -22.38
CA PRO A 126 -6.64 -10.36 -22.79
C PRO A 126 -5.42 -10.24 -23.73
N VAL A 127 -4.71 -11.34 -23.92
CA VAL A 127 -3.73 -11.50 -24.99
C VAL A 127 -4.45 -11.42 -26.34
N LYS A 128 -4.07 -10.45 -27.19
CA LYS A 128 -4.77 -10.16 -28.46
C LYS A 128 -4.88 -11.37 -29.40
N SER A 129 -3.87 -12.24 -29.43
CA SER A 129 -3.83 -13.39 -30.35
C SER A 129 -4.72 -14.55 -29.92
N THR A 130 -4.96 -14.74 -28.62
CA THR A 130 -5.68 -15.93 -28.09
C THR A 130 -6.98 -15.58 -27.39
N GLY A 131 -7.19 -14.32 -26.99
CA GLY A 131 -8.36 -13.87 -26.25
C GLY A 131 -8.36 -14.26 -24.76
N HIS A 132 -7.34 -14.97 -24.27
CA HIS A 132 -7.23 -15.35 -22.85
C HIS A 132 -6.66 -14.23 -22.00
N VAL A 133 -7.11 -14.12 -20.75
CA VAL A 133 -6.52 -13.20 -19.76
C VAL A 133 -5.32 -13.87 -19.10
N PRO A 134 -4.12 -13.28 -19.16
CA PRO A 134 -2.94 -13.86 -18.52
C PRO A 134 -3.04 -13.74 -16.99
N LEU A 135 -2.44 -14.72 -16.32
CA LEU A 135 -2.18 -14.72 -14.88
C LEU A 135 -0.71 -15.12 -14.71
N ASP A 136 0.15 -14.13 -14.53
CA ASP A 136 1.59 -14.33 -14.38
C ASP A 136 1.91 -14.49 -12.90
N ILE A 137 2.61 -15.56 -12.54
CA ILE A 137 2.98 -15.86 -11.15
C ILE A 137 4.49 -15.92 -11.07
N ASP A 138 5.08 -14.93 -10.41
CA ASP A 138 6.53 -14.76 -10.36
C ASP A 138 7.03 -14.55 -8.94
N VAL A 139 8.22 -15.12 -8.68
CA VAL A 139 8.98 -14.88 -7.45
C VAL A 139 9.93 -13.72 -7.71
N PHE A 140 9.82 -12.65 -6.93
CA PHE A 140 10.63 -11.45 -7.12
C PHE A 140 11.46 -11.15 -5.87
N PRO A 141 12.79 -11.35 -5.92
CA PRO A 141 13.62 -11.13 -4.75
C PRO A 141 13.79 -9.63 -4.46
N MET A 142 13.79 -9.29 -3.17
CA MET A 142 13.94 -7.94 -2.66
C MET A 142 15.22 -7.84 -1.83
N ASP A 143 16.23 -7.13 -2.34
CA ASP A 143 17.51 -6.96 -1.64
C ASP A 143 17.33 -6.18 -0.32
N ASN A 144 17.72 -6.81 0.77
CA ASN A 144 17.72 -6.24 2.12
C ASN A 144 19.08 -6.47 2.82
N SER A 145 20.16 -6.71 2.05
CA SER A 145 21.50 -7.04 2.56
C SER A 145 22.09 -5.98 3.48
N ASN A 146 21.70 -4.72 3.27
CA ASN A 146 22.15 -3.57 4.08
C ASN A 146 21.14 -3.16 5.16
N THR A 147 20.27 -4.09 5.57
CA THR A 147 19.23 -3.83 6.58
C THR A 147 19.31 -4.86 7.71
N ALA A 148 18.73 -4.53 8.85
CA ALA A 148 18.58 -5.44 9.98
C ALA A 148 17.13 -5.97 10.10
N LYS A 149 16.44 -6.17 8.97
CA LYS A 149 15.05 -6.65 8.99
C LYS A 149 14.98 -8.13 9.32
N GLU A 150 13.94 -8.52 10.05
CA GLU A 150 13.70 -9.90 10.48
C GLU A 150 13.25 -10.80 9.31
N GLY A 151 13.61 -12.08 9.33
CA GLY A 151 13.17 -13.05 8.31
C GLY A 151 13.87 -12.92 6.95
N VAL A 152 14.87 -12.06 6.84
CA VAL A 152 15.75 -11.95 5.66
C VAL A 152 16.61 -13.21 5.53
N SER A 153 16.71 -13.75 4.32
CA SER A 153 17.51 -14.96 4.03
C SER A 153 18.16 -14.90 2.65
N ARG A 154 19.12 -15.80 2.40
CA ARG A 154 19.84 -15.85 1.11
C ARG A 154 18.87 -16.16 -0.03
N THR A 155 18.80 -15.26 -1.01
CA THR A 155 17.97 -15.41 -2.21
C THR A 155 18.72 -16.11 -3.36
N TYR A 156 17.97 -16.53 -4.39
CA TYR A 156 18.54 -17.10 -5.62
C TYR A 156 19.31 -16.08 -6.49
N HIS A 157 19.20 -14.78 -6.18
CA HIS A 157 20.00 -13.70 -6.78
C HIS A 157 21.29 -13.41 -6.00
N ASN A 158 21.68 -14.28 -5.06
CA ASN A 158 22.95 -14.20 -4.33
C ASN A 158 23.10 -12.91 -3.48
N TYR A 159 22.00 -12.46 -2.89
CA TYR A 159 21.97 -11.43 -1.83
C TYR A 159 20.99 -11.84 -0.73
N ASP A 160 21.05 -11.18 0.42
CA ASP A 160 20.17 -11.46 1.54
C ASP A 160 18.90 -10.60 1.43
N GLY A 161 17.74 -11.24 1.38
CA GLY A 161 16.49 -10.57 1.05
C GLY A 161 15.22 -11.36 1.39
N TYR A 162 14.10 -10.86 0.89
CA TYR A 162 12.83 -11.58 0.83
C TYR A 162 12.59 -12.11 -0.58
N THR A 163 11.82 -13.18 -0.73
CA THR A 163 11.42 -13.75 -2.03
C THR A 163 9.90 -13.98 -2.09
N PRO A 164 9.09 -12.91 -2.01
CA PRO A 164 7.64 -13.03 -2.15
C PRO A 164 7.25 -13.56 -3.53
N ILE A 165 6.07 -14.17 -3.58
CA ILE A 165 5.44 -14.67 -4.81
C ILE A 165 4.21 -13.80 -5.09
N ALA A 166 4.19 -13.13 -6.23
CA ALA A 166 3.05 -12.33 -6.67
C ALA A 166 2.34 -12.98 -7.85
N ALA A 167 1.02 -12.80 -7.91
CA ALA A 167 0.20 -13.12 -9.08
C ALA A 167 -0.31 -11.83 -9.72
N TYR A 168 -0.07 -11.65 -11.02
CA TYR A 168 -0.42 -10.48 -11.81
C TYR A 168 -1.47 -10.83 -12.86
N LEU A 169 -2.59 -10.11 -12.86
CA LEU A 169 -3.74 -10.36 -13.71
C LEU A 169 -3.83 -9.37 -14.88
N GLY A 170 -4.07 -9.90 -16.08
CA GLY A 170 -4.27 -9.08 -17.28
C GLY A 170 -2.97 -8.52 -17.85
N MET A 171 -3.04 -8.00 -19.08
CA MET A 171 -1.88 -7.37 -19.74
C MET A 171 -1.36 -6.13 -18.97
N GLU A 172 -2.18 -5.54 -18.12
CA GLU A 172 -1.85 -4.40 -17.26
C GLU A 172 -1.01 -4.80 -16.03
N GLY A 173 -0.98 -6.09 -15.67
CA GLY A 173 -0.20 -6.58 -14.53
C GLY A 173 -0.80 -6.21 -13.17
N TRP A 174 -2.12 -6.34 -12.99
CA TRP A 174 -2.75 -6.04 -11.70
C TRP A 174 -2.33 -7.06 -10.64
N CYS A 175 -1.68 -6.60 -9.56
CA CYS A 175 -1.37 -7.49 -8.43
C CYS A 175 -2.66 -8.02 -7.80
N TRP A 176 -2.92 -9.31 -8.00
CA TRP A 176 -4.11 -10.02 -7.59
C TRP A 176 -3.92 -10.71 -6.24
N ALA A 177 -2.73 -11.28 -6.01
CA ALA A 177 -2.36 -11.96 -4.78
C ALA A 177 -0.85 -11.83 -4.51
N LEU A 178 -0.47 -11.91 -3.25
CA LEU A 178 0.91 -11.90 -2.76
C LEU A 178 1.04 -12.94 -1.65
N SER A 179 2.09 -13.75 -1.68
CA SER A 179 2.43 -14.76 -0.66
C SER A 179 3.91 -14.71 -0.28
#